data_AF-A0AAV0JGC1-F1
#
_entry.id   AF-A0AAV0JGC1-F1
#
_cell.length_a   1.000
_cell.length_b   1.000
_cell.length_c   1.000
_cell.angle_alpha   90.00
_cell.angle_beta   90.00
_cell.angle_gamma   90.00
#
_symmetry.space_group_name_H-M   'P 1'
#
loop_
_entity.id
_entity.type
_entity.pdbx_description
1 polymer ?
#
loop_
_entity_poly.entity_id
_entity_poly.type
_entity_poly.pdbx_seq_one_letter_code
_entity_poly.pdbx_strand_id
1 'polypeptide(L)'
;MLQNLCFRWGSTLTPSEVAEKVKHFFKYYSINRHKMTVLTPSYHAESYSPEDNRFDLRQFLYNVRWAYQFQKIDELVKEVKGDKVAFPEGSQEGKSGGMGVVAAGAGDPKAGL
;
A
#
# COMPACT_ATOMS: atom_id res chain seq x y z
N MET A 1 -2.62 -0.07 -3.27
CA MET A 1 -2.02 0.77 -2.20
C MET A 1 -2.42 2.24 -2.32
N LEU A 2 -2.14 2.92 -3.43
CA LEU A 2 -2.51 4.34 -3.63
C LEU A 2 -3.99 4.61 -3.32
N GLN A 3 -4.91 3.95 -4.05
CA GLN A 3 -6.35 4.17 -3.93
C GLN A 3 -6.85 3.99 -2.48
N ASN A 4 -6.49 2.89 -1.83
CA ASN A 4 -6.87 2.62 -0.44
C ASN A 4 -6.35 3.69 0.54
N LEU A 5 -5.14 4.20 0.31
CA LEU A 5 -4.57 5.26 1.14
C LEU A 5 -5.21 6.62 0.85
N CYS A 6 -5.56 6.92 -0.40
CA CYS A 6 -6.33 8.10 -0.73
C CYS A 6 -7.70 8.09 -0.04
N PHE A 7 -8.35 6.92 0.05
CA PHE A 7 -9.59 6.78 0.80
C PHE A 7 -9.38 6.97 2.32
N ARG A 8 -8.39 6.29 2.90
CA ARG A 8 -8.12 6.35 4.35
C ARG A 8 -7.56 7.69 4.84
N TRP A 9 -6.78 8.37 4.03
CA TRP A 9 -6.09 9.61 4.39
C TRP A 9 -6.66 10.84 3.67
N GLY A 10 -7.77 10.70 2.94
CA GLY A 10 -8.34 11.77 2.11
C GLY A 10 -8.74 13.03 2.88
N SER A 11 -8.95 12.94 4.20
CA SER A 11 -9.21 14.08 5.08
C SER A 11 -7.94 14.85 5.50
N THR A 12 -6.75 14.25 5.35
CA THR A 12 -5.49 14.79 5.88
C THR A 12 -4.45 15.08 4.81
N LEU A 13 -4.43 14.30 3.73
CA LEU A 13 -3.43 14.38 2.68
C LEU A 13 -4.09 14.43 1.31
N THR A 14 -3.49 15.22 0.43
CA THR A 14 -3.90 15.25 -0.98
C THR A 14 -3.46 13.96 -1.69
N PRO A 15 -4.18 13.53 -2.75
CA PRO A 15 -3.78 12.38 -3.56
C PRO A 15 -2.34 12.47 -4.10
N SER A 16 -1.85 13.70 -4.35
CA SER A 16 -0.48 13.96 -4.79
C SER A 16 0.54 13.62 -3.70
N GLU A 17 0.27 13.99 -2.44
CA GLU A 17 1.16 13.70 -1.31
C GLU A 17 1.16 12.20 -0.97
N VAL A 18 -0.01 11.56 -1.06
CA VAL A 18 -0.12 10.11 -0.89
C VAL A 18 0.68 9.38 -1.97
N ALA A 19 0.59 9.83 -3.23
CA ALA A 19 1.37 9.27 -4.32
C ALA A 19 2.89 9.37 -4.09
N GLU A 20 3.38 10.53 -3.65
CA GLU A 20 4.80 10.70 -3.34
C GLU A 20 5.25 9.78 -2.20
N LYS A 21 4.45 9.62 -1.14
CA LYS A 21 4.75 8.67 -0.05
C LYS A 21 4.79 7.22 -0.54
N VAL A 22 3.84 6.82 -1.38
CA VAL A 22 3.80 5.46 -1.95
C VAL A 22 5.01 5.20 -2.85
N LYS A 23 5.35 6.13 -3.75
CA LYS A 23 6.54 6.01 -4.60
C LYS A 23 7.82 5.93 -3.77
N HIS A 24 7.93 6.77 -2.74
CA HIS A 24 9.07 6.77 -1.82
C HIS A 24 9.21 5.42 -1.11
N PHE A 25 8.12 4.87 -0.58
CA PHE A 25 8.11 3.55 0.05
C PHE A 25 8.62 2.46 -0.90
N PHE A 26 8.05 2.35 -2.11
CA PHE A 26 8.44 1.31 -3.06
C PHE A 26 9.86 1.46 -3.59
N LYS A 27 10.34 2.70 -3.75
CA LYS A 27 11.74 2.96 -4.12
C LYS A 27 12.70 2.40 -3.08
N TYR A 28 12.53 2.74 -1.81
CA TYR A 28 13.44 2.24 -0.77
C TYR A 28 13.22 0.77 -0.42
N TYR A 29 11.99 0.28 -0.53
CA TYR A 29 11.70 -1.15 -0.43
C TYR A 29 12.49 -1.94 -1.48
N SER A 30 12.38 -1.56 -2.75
CA SER A 30 13.06 -2.25 -3.84
C SER A 30 14.57 -2.15 -3.79
N ILE A 31 15.13 -0.98 -3.45
CA ILE A 31 16.58 -0.80 -3.27
C ILE A 31 17.10 -1.72 -2.17
N ASN A 32 16.37 -1.84 -1.05
CA ASN A 32 16.86 -2.55 0.13
C ASN A 32 16.42 -4.01 0.22
N ARG A 33 15.62 -4.54 -0.72
CA ARG A 33 15.06 -5.89 -0.57
C ARG A 33 16.14 -6.97 -0.44
N HIS A 34 17.27 -6.81 -1.10
CA HIS A 34 18.43 -7.70 -0.96
C HIS A 34 18.89 -7.89 0.50
N LYS A 35 18.68 -6.92 1.39
CA LYS A 35 19.04 -7.06 2.82
C LYS A 35 18.20 -8.12 3.53
N MET A 36 17.00 -8.42 3.04
CA MET A 36 16.14 -9.46 3.60
C MET A 36 16.68 -10.87 3.35
N THR A 37 17.47 -11.07 2.28
CA THR A 37 18.06 -12.37 1.94
C THR A 37 19.14 -12.82 2.93
N VAL A 38 19.71 -11.88 3.67
CA VAL A 38 20.77 -12.12 4.67
C VAL A 38 20.34 -11.71 6.08
N LEU A 39 19.03 -11.45 6.28
CA LEU A 39 18.51 -11.06 7.59
C LEU A 39 18.58 -12.26 8.55
N THR A 40 18.97 -12.01 9.79
CA THR A 40 18.97 -13.03 10.85
C THR A 40 17.57 -13.62 11.00
N PRO A 41 17.44 -14.96 11.04
CA PRO A 41 16.17 -15.61 11.30
C PRO A 41 15.52 -15.08 12.58
N SER A 42 14.23 -14.77 12.52
CA SER A 42 13.47 -14.19 13.63
C SER A 42 12.20 -14.99 13.92
N TYR A 43 11.69 -14.87 15.14
CA TYR A 43 10.40 -15.44 15.51
C TYR A 43 9.28 -14.85 14.64
N HIS A 44 8.38 -15.70 14.16
CA HIS A 44 7.23 -15.27 13.38
C HIS A 44 6.08 -14.90 14.32
N ALA A 45 5.81 -13.60 14.45
CA ALA A 45 4.72 -13.07 15.28
C ALA A 45 3.56 -12.49 14.46
N GLU A 46 3.84 -11.94 13.28
CA GLU A 46 2.89 -11.16 12.50
C GLU A 46 2.75 -11.69 11.07
N SER A 47 1.52 -11.67 10.56
CA SER A 47 1.18 -12.17 9.21
C SER A 47 1.63 -11.25 8.08
N TYR A 48 2.22 -10.10 8.38
CA TYR A 48 2.80 -9.18 7.40
C TYR A 48 4.34 -9.15 7.45
N SER A 49 4.97 -10.16 8.06
CA SER A 49 6.42 -10.25 8.15
C SER A 49 7.07 -10.23 6.75
N PRO A 50 8.14 -9.46 6.51
CA PRO A 50 8.82 -9.41 5.22
C PRO A 50 9.89 -10.52 5.05
N GLU A 51 9.93 -11.51 5.95
CA GLU A 51 10.94 -12.56 6.03
C GLU A 51 10.99 -13.45 4.77
N ASP A 52 12.15 -13.51 4.11
CA ASP A 52 12.29 -14.06 2.75
C ASP A 52 12.74 -15.54 2.71
N ASN A 53 13.07 -16.17 3.85
CA ASN A 53 13.47 -17.59 3.84
C ASN A 53 12.26 -18.54 3.87
N ARG A 54 11.12 -18.14 4.45
CA ARG A 54 9.96 -19.03 4.62
C ARG A 54 8.61 -18.40 4.33
N PHE A 55 8.43 -17.11 4.63
CA PHE A 55 7.09 -16.52 4.64
C PHE A 55 6.77 -15.66 3.41
N ASP A 56 7.56 -14.63 3.14
CA ASP A 56 7.30 -13.64 2.07
C ASP A 56 8.31 -13.79 0.93
N LEU A 57 8.22 -14.90 0.19
CA LEU A 57 9.13 -15.22 -0.92
C LEU A 57 8.98 -14.21 -2.07
N ARG A 58 10.01 -13.38 -2.30
CA ARG A 58 9.97 -12.37 -3.36
C ARG A 58 11.29 -12.24 -4.10
N GLN A 59 11.23 -11.60 -5.26
CA GLN A 59 12.43 -11.16 -5.96
C GLN A 59 13.18 -10.16 -5.08
N PHE A 60 14.52 -10.17 -5.12
CA PHE A 60 15.34 -9.20 -4.40
C PHE A 60 16.04 -8.19 -5.33
N LEU A 61 16.13 -8.49 -6.62
CA LEU A 61 16.67 -7.60 -7.65
C LEU A 61 15.54 -6.95 -8.46
N TYR A 62 15.07 -5.81 -8.00
CA TYR A 62 13.99 -5.06 -8.64
C TYR A 62 14.51 -3.93 -9.53
N ASN A 63 13.72 -3.56 -10.55
CA ASN A 63 13.86 -2.26 -11.19
C ASN A 63 13.31 -1.16 -10.27
N VAL A 64 14.22 -0.46 -9.59
CA VAL A 64 13.91 0.58 -8.59
C VAL A 64 13.14 1.79 -9.14
N ARG A 65 13.08 1.96 -10.47
CA ARG A 65 12.34 3.05 -11.10
C ARG A 65 10.85 2.77 -11.20
N TRP A 66 10.43 1.50 -11.12
CA TRP A 66 9.02 1.08 -11.20
C TRP A 66 8.24 1.80 -12.30
N ALA A 67 8.83 1.88 -13.50
CA ALA A 67 8.45 2.83 -14.54
C ALA A 67 6.94 2.78 -14.88
N TYR A 68 6.41 1.58 -15.10
CA TYR A 68 5.00 1.40 -15.42
C TYR A 68 4.09 1.76 -14.24
N GLN A 69 4.40 1.29 -13.04
CA GLN A 69 3.57 1.49 -11.86
C GLN A 69 3.54 2.95 -11.43
N PHE A 70 4.67 3.65 -11.50
CA PHE A 70 4.77 5.06 -11.14
C PHE A 70 4.08 5.94 -12.18
N GLN A 71 4.21 5.62 -13.47
CA GLN A 71 3.42 6.28 -14.51
C GLN A 71 1.92 6.06 -14.25
N LYS A 72 1.49 4.86 -13.89
CA LYS A 72 0.08 4.58 -13.63
C LYS A 72 -0.45 5.32 -12.40
N ILE A 73 0.37 5.47 -11.36
CA ILE A 73 0.06 6.33 -10.20
C ILE A 73 -0.15 7.78 -10.65
N ASP A 74 0.71 8.30 -11.52
CA ASP A 74 0.61 9.67 -12.01
C ASP A 74 -0.64 9.92 -12.86
N GLU A 75 -1.05 8.94 -13.67
CA GLU A 75 -2.32 8.96 -14.40
C GLU A 75 -3.51 9.01 -13.44
N LEU A 76 -3.56 8.13 -12.44
CA LEU A 76 -4.64 8.08 -11.45
C LEU A 76 -4.75 9.38 -10.63
N VAL A 77 -3.63 9.98 -10.25
CA VAL A 77 -3.63 11.26 -9.51
C VAL A 77 -4.18 12.40 -10.37
N LYS A 78 -3.94 12.39 -11.68
CA LYS A 78 -4.49 13.40 -12.60
C LYS A 78 -6.00 13.26 -12.74
N GLU A 79 -6.51 12.04 -12.86
CA GLU A 79 -7.96 11.76 -12.93
C GLU A 79 -8.69 12.29 -11.69
N VAL A 80 -8.15 12.05 -10.48
CA VAL A 80 -8.73 12.51 -9.21
C VAL A 80 -8.66 14.04 -9.04
N LYS A 81 -7.73 14.74 -9.70
CA LYS A 81 -7.72 16.21 -9.70
C LYS A 81 -8.79 16.81 -10.63
N GLY A 82 -9.24 16.07 -11.63
CA GLY A 82 -10.28 16.48 -12.57
C GLY A 82 -11.69 16.37 -12.00
N ASP A 83 -11.94 15.35 -11.18
CA ASP A 83 -13.21 15.13 -10.50
C ASP A 83 -13.05 15.32 -8.99
N LYS A 84 -13.74 16.32 -8.41
CA LYS A 84 -13.88 16.41 -6.95
C LYS A 84 -14.56 15.15 -6.47
N VAL A 85 -13.79 14.19 -5.98
CA VAL A 85 -14.38 12.95 -5.49
C VAL A 85 -14.99 13.25 -4.12
N ALA A 86 -16.28 13.56 -4.14
CA ALA A 86 -17.12 13.60 -2.96
C ALA A 86 -17.19 12.18 -2.41
N PHE A 87 -16.48 11.91 -1.33
CA PHE A 87 -16.65 10.67 -0.58
C PHE A 87 -17.33 10.99 0.76
N PRO A 88 -18.37 10.23 1.14
CA PRO A 88 -19.19 10.53 2.30
C PRO A 88 -18.40 10.32 3.58
N GLU A 89 -18.59 11.22 4.55
CA GLU A 89 -18.05 11.06 5.89
C GLU A 89 -18.66 9.81 6.55
N GLY A 90 -17.80 8.84 6.86
CA GLY A 90 -18.14 7.66 7.65
C GLY A 90 -17.27 7.64 8.90
N SER A 91 -17.76 8.26 9.96
CA SER A 91 -17.28 8.11 11.33
C SER A 91 -17.40 6.66 11.79
N GLN A 92 -16.29 5.99 12.18
CA GLN A 92 -16.36 4.88 13.14
C GLN A 92 -15.10 4.80 14.02
N GLU A 93 -15.37 4.76 15.32
CA GLU A 93 -14.48 4.67 16.46
C GLU A 93 -13.64 3.38 16.46
N GLY A 94 -12.38 3.50 16.86
CA GLY A 94 -11.48 2.37 17.00
C GLY A 94 -11.83 1.49 18.21
N LYS A 95 -12.11 0.21 17.97
CA LYS A 95 -11.90 -0.85 18.95
C LYS A 95 -10.84 -1.83 18.45
N SER A 96 -9.84 -2.02 19.30
CA SER A 96 -8.73 -2.95 19.17
C SER A 96 -9.19 -4.41 19.22
N GLY A 97 -8.62 -5.26 18.38
CA GLY A 97 -8.72 -6.72 18.49
C GLY A 97 -8.00 -7.40 17.34
N GLY A 98 -6.88 -8.07 17.63
CA GLY A 98 -6.03 -8.73 16.65
C GLY A 98 -6.59 -10.01 16.04
N MET A 99 -5.88 -10.46 15.01
CA MET A 99 -5.88 -11.77 14.36
C MET A 99 -7.04 -12.12 13.42
N GLY A 100 -6.86 -11.72 12.15
CA GLY A 100 -7.03 -12.59 10.98
C GLY A 100 -8.41 -13.17 10.69
N VAL A 101 -9.22 -12.43 9.91
CA VAL A 101 -10.25 -12.98 9.02
C VAL A 101 -10.30 -12.09 7.77
N VAL A 102 -10.46 -12.74 6.62
CA VAL A 102 -10.58 -12.24 5.25
C VAL A 102 -11.11 -10.80 5.10
N ALA A 103 -10.47 -10.00 4.24
CA ALA A 103 -10.99 -8.72 3.79
C ALA A 103 -12.16 -8.91 2.82
N ALA A 104 -13.28 -9.43 3.31
CA ALA A 104 -14.59 -9.22 2.72
C ALA A 104 -15.11 -7.89 3.29
N GLY A 105 -14.93 -6.81 2.53
CA GLY A 105 -15.37 -5.47 2.97
C GLY A 105 -14.34 -4.36 2.82
N ALA A 106 -13.40 -4.44 1.86
CA ALA A 106 -12.92 -3.21 1.27
C ALA A 106 -14.14 -2.48 0.70
N GLY A 107 -14.48 -1.32 1.26
CA GLY A 107 -15.61 -0.48 0.86
C GLY A 107 -15.45 0.13 -0.54
N ASP A 108 -15.00 -0.68 -1.49
CA ASP A 108 -14.98 -0.39 -2.90
C ASP A 108 -16.30 -0.91 -3.49
N PRO A 109 -17.24 -0.04 -3.89
CA PRO A 109 -18.47 -0.46 -4.58
C PRO A 109 -18.20 -1.05 -5.99
N LYS A 110 -16.94 -1.23 -6.38
CA LYS A 110 -16.49 -1.80 -7.67
C LYS A 110 -15.60 -3.04 -7.53
N ALA A 111 -15.40 -3.60 -6.33
CA ALA A 111 -14.54 -4.77 -6.15
C ALA A 111 -15.15 -6.11 -6.66
N GLY A 112 -16.11 -6.07 -7.58
CA GLY A 112 -16.85 -7.25 -8.04
C GLY A 112 -17.39 -7.16 -9.47
N LEU A 113 -16.79 -6.34 -10.34
CA LEU A 113 -17.03 -6.35 -11.78
C LEU A 113 -15.72 -6.55 -12.54
#